data_AF-A0A535NRB5-F1
#
_entry.id   AF-A0A535NRB5-F1
#
_cell.length_a   1.000
_cell.length_b   1.000
_cell.length_c   1.000
_cell.angle_alpha   90.00
_cell.angle_beta   90.00
_cell.angle_gamma   90.00
#
_symmetry.space_group_name_H-M   'P 1'
#
loop_
_entity.id
_entity.type
_entity.pdbx_description
1 polymer ?
#
loop_
_entity_poly.entity_id
_entity_poly.type
_entity_poly.pdbx_seq_one_letter_code
_entity_poly.pdbx_strand_id
1 'polypeptide(L)'
;GRHYQLAGASYHPKPIQRPHPPIWIGAGGEQLMLPIVARHADAWHAFGSDDSMARKSRLLDQLAEKAGRDPKAILRSASLSLSRPWDQVRRRAAALRAAGFGYLIAEWPSEGKGRLSAFVEKVLPELAG
;
A
#
# COMPACT_ATOMS: atom_id res chain seq x y z
N GLY A 1 -0.81 -7.17 28.94
CA GLY A 1 -1.77 -6.20 28.36
C GLY A 1 -3.11 -6.28 29.09
N ARG A 2 -4.04 -5.36 28.79
CA ARG A 2 -5.36 -5.28 29.44
C ARG A 2 -6.19 -6.56 29.28
N HIS A 3 -6.04 -7.27 28.16
CA HIS A 3 -6.80 -8.50 27.88
C HIS A 3 -6.04 -9.78 28.28
N TYR A 4 -4.73 -9.85 28.02
CA TYR A 4 -3.89 -10.98 28.38
C TYR A 4 -2.55 -10.49 28.91
N GLN A 5 -2.06 -11.11 29.99
CA GLN A 5 -0.74 -10.89 30.54
C GLN A 5 0.06 -12.18 30.33
N LEU A 6 1.19 -12.07 29.62
CA LEU A 6 2.09 -13.19 29.38
C LEU A 6 3.40 -12.89 30.10
N ALA A 7 3.98 -13.89 30.76
CA ALA A 7 5.30 -13.83 31.37
C ALA A 7 6.19 -14.88 30.71
N GLY A 8 7.39 -14.49 30.24
CA GLY A 8 8.35 -15.43 29.64
C GLY A 8 7.99 -15.96 28.24
N ALA A 9 6.97 -15.41 27.58
CA ALA A 9 6.67 -15.77 26.18
C ALA A 9 7.86 -15.38 25.28
N SER A 10 8.38 -16.35 24.52
CA SER A 10 9.46 -16.12 23.55
C SER A 10 9.01 -16.53 22.15
N TYR A 11 9.62 -15.93 21.13
CA TYR A 11 9.42 -16.27 19.73
C TYR A 11 10.79 -16.43 19.08
N HIS A 12 11.09 -17.65 18.62
CA HIS A 12 12.34 -17.99 17.97
C HIS A 12 12.08 -18.72 16.63
N PRO A 13 12.87 -18.42 15.58
CA PRO A 13 13.94 -17.42 15.57
C PRO A 13 13.39 -15.99 15.57
N LYS A 14 14.19 -15.05 16.08
CA LYS A 14 13.85 -13.62 15.94
C LYS A 14 14.02 -13.21 14.47
N PRO A 15 13.23 -12.22 13.99
CA PRO A 15 13.47 -11.64 12.68
C PRO A 15 14.92 -11.16 12.54
N ILE A 16 15.51 -11.42 11.38
CA ILE A 16 16.87 -10.95 11.07
C ILE A 16 16.90 -9.44 10.78
N GLN A 17 15.77 -8.89 10.31
CA GLN A 17 15.60 -7.48 9.97
C GLN A 17 15.62 -6.59 11.22
N ARG A 18 16.32 -5.46 11.14
CA ARG A 18 16.36 -4.42 12.18
C ARG A 18 15.72 -3.12 11.69
N PRO A 19 15.06 -2.35 12.56
CA PRO A 19 14.72 -2.68 13.95
C PRO A 19 13.65 -3.78 14.06
N HIS A 20 12.81 -3.92 13.04
CA HIS A 20 11.78 -4.94 12.88
C HIS A 20 11.45 -5.09 11.39
N PRO A 21 10.77 -6.17 10.97
CA PRO A 21 10.12 -6.21 9.65
C PRO A 21 9.17 -5.01 9.46
N PRO A 22 9.01 -4.48 8.23
CA PRO A 22 8.10 -3.37 7.97
C PRO A 22 6.65 -3.70 8.36
N ILE A 23 5.98 -2.76 9.01
CA ILE A 23 4.58 -2.87 9.41
C ILE A 23 3.69 -2.32 8.29
N TRP A 24 2.96 -3.23 7.64
CA TRP A 24 1.97 -2.90 6.62
C TRP A 24 0.59 -2.79 7.25
N ILE A 25 -0.10 -1.67 7.03
CA ILE A 25 -1.47 -1.46 7.50
C ILE A 25 -2.38 -1.26 6.29
N GLY A 26 -3.31 -2.21 6.09
CA GLY A 26 -4.42 -2.06 5.15
C GLY A 26 -5.57 -1.28 5.78
N ALA A 27 -5.90 -0.11 5.25
CA ALA A 27 -6.92 0.75 5.84
C ALA A 27 -7.59 1.69 4.84
N GLY A 28 -8.91 1.86 4.97
CA GLY A 28 -9.69 2.81 4.18
C GLY A 28 -10.34 3.95 4.96
N GLY A 29 -10.47 3.83 6.28
CA GLY A 29 -11.20 4.77 7.14
C GLY A 29 -10.37 5.98 7.56
N GLU A 30 -10.90 7.18 7.34
CA GLU A 30 -10.15 8.43 7.51
C GLU A 30 -10.10 8.94 8.95
N GLN A 31 -11.17 8.73 9.72
CA GLN A 31 -11.28 9.28 11.07
C GLN A 31 -10.45 8.50 12.10
N LEU A 32 -10.41 7.17 11.98
CA LEU A 32 -9.78 6.30 12.98
C LEU A 32 -8.52 5.62 12.45
N MET A 33 -8.59 5.04 11.25
CA MET A 33 -7.50 4.20 10.75
C MET A 33 -6.36 4.99 10.14
N LEU A 34 -6.62 6.04 9.35
CA LEU A 34 -5.54 6.87 8.78
C LEU A 34 -4.65 7.51 9.86
N PRO A 35 -5.16 8.00 11.01
CA PRO A 35 -4.30 8.45 12.11
C PRO A 35 -3.42 7.34 12.70
N ILE A 36 -3.87 6.09 12.72
CA ILE A 36 -3.06 4.93 13.14
C ILE A 36 -1.96 4.67 12.11
N VAL A 37 -2.32 4.68 10.81
CA VAL A 37 -1.36 4.55 9.71
C VAL A 37 -0.27 5.62 9.82
N ALA A 38 -0.69 6.89 9.96
CA ALA A 38 0.21 8.02 10.07
C ALA A 38 1.23 7.85 11.22
N ARG A 39 0.81 7.33 12.37
CA ARG A 39 1.68 7.15 13.54
C ARG A 39 2.57 5.92 13.48
N HIS A 40 2.12 4.82 12.85
CA HIS A 40 2.72 3.50 13.08
C HIS A 40 3.10 2.71 11.82
N ALA A 41 2.53 3.03 10.66
CA ALA A 41 2.79 2.24 9.46
C ALA A 41 4.18 2.58 8.86
N ASP A 42 4.85 1.56 8.37
CA ASP A 42 5.94 1.68 7.40
C ASP A 42 5.38 1.64 5.97
N ALA A 43 4.27 0.92 5.77
CA ALA A 43 3.53 0.92 4.52
C ALA A 43 2.01 1.00 4.75
N TRP A 44 1.35 1.85 3.98
CA TRP A 44 -0.11 1.95 3.92
C TRP A 44 -0.61 1.27 2.66
N HIS A 45 -1.47 0.26 2.80
CA HIS A 45 -2.19 -0.32 1.67
C HIS A 45 -3.61 0.28 1.62
N ALA A 46 -3.90 1.00 0.54
CA ALA A 46 -5.09 1.84 0.40
C ALA A 46 -6.10 1.26 -0.60
N PHE A 47 -7.35 1.67 -0.42
CA PHE A 47 -8.49 1.21 -1.22
C PHE A 47 -9.39 2.39 -1.62
N GLY A 48 -9.91 2.34 -2.85
CA GLY A 48 -10.91 3.27 -3.36
C GLY A 48 -10.68 3.75 -4.80
N SER A 49 -11.54 4.66 -5.25
CA SER A 49 -11.46 5.37 -6.54
C SER A 49 -10.26 6.30 -6.63
N ASP A 50 -9.87 6.72 -7.84
CA ASP A 50 -8.74 7.64 -8.07
C ASP A 50 -8.83 8.90 -7.19
N ASP A 51 -9.99 9.58 -7.17
CA ASP A 51 -10.21 10.78 -6.34
C ASP A 51 -10.05 10.50 -4.85
N SER A 52 -10.58 9.38 -4.37
CA SER A 52 -10.47 9.01 -2.96
C SER A 52 -9.03 8.68 -2.57
N MET A 53 -8.26 8.04 -3.46
CA MET A 53 -6.87 7.69 -3.23
C MET A 53 -6.00 8.95 -3.18
N ALA A 54 -6.19 9.88 -4.12
CA ALA A 54 -5.49 11.16 -4.13
C ALA A 54 -5.80 12.00 -2.88
N ARG A 55 -7.08 12.09 -2.50
CA ARG A 55 -7.52 12.83 -1.31
C ARG A 55 -6.95 12.22 -0.02
N LYS A 56 -7.05 10.90 0.15
CA LYS A 56 -6.53 10.21 1.33
C LYS A 56 -5.00 10.25 1.40
N SER A 57 -4.31 10.23 0.26
CA SER A 57 -2.85 10.36 0.21
C SER A 57 -2.38 11.70 0.80
N ARG A 58 -3.05 12.81 0.42
CA ARG A 58 -2.80 14.15 0.99
C ARG A 58 -3.17 14.23 2.47
N LEU A 59 -4.27 13.62 2.88
CA LEU A 59 -4.66 13.56 4.28
C LEU A 59 -3.63 12.78 5.12
N LEU A 60 -3.08 11.69 4.57
CA LEU A 60 -2.02 10.94 5.23
C LEU A 60 -0.76 11.79 5.43
N ASP A 61 -0.38 12.63 4.46
CA ASP A 61 0.73 13.57 4.62
C ASP A 61 0.51 14.49 5.83
N GLN A 62 -0.64 15.14 5.88
CA GLN A 62 -1.01 16.05 6.99
C GLN A 62 -1.01 15.33 8.35
N LEU A 63 -1.51 14.09 8.39
CA LEU A 63 -1.57 13.31 9.62
C LEU A 63 -0.18 12.83 10.07
N ALA A 64 0.70 12.48 9.13
CA ALA A 64 2.07 12.08 9.42
C ALA A 64 2.87 13.28 9.97
N GLU A 65 2.76 14.44 9.33
CA GLU A 65 3.37 15.69 9.81
C GLU A 65 2.86 16.05 11.21
N LYS A 66 1.54 15.99 11.44
CA LYS A 66 0.95 16.22 12.76
C LYS A 66 1.42 15.22 13.82
N ALA A 67 1.77 14.01 13.41
CA ALA A 67 2.34 12.98 14.27
C ALA A 67 3.88 13.10 14.43
N GLY A 68 4.52 14.10 13.82
CA GLY A 68 5.97 14.31 13.86
C GLY A 68 6.77 13.30 13.03
N ARG A 69 6.17 12.70 11.99
CA ARG A 69 6.82 11.77 11.07
C ARG A 69 6.94 12.37 9.67
N ASP A 70 8.02 12.04 8.98
CA ASP A 70 8.16 12.34 7.55
C ASP A 70 7.13 11.52 6.74
N PRO A 71 6.21 12.15 5.98
CA PRO A 71 5.27 11.42 5.14
C PRO A 71 5.90 10.50 4.09
N LYS A 72 7.14 10.78 3.68
CA LYS A 72 7.89 9.93 2.75
C LYS A 72 8.39 8.63 3.38
N ALA A 73 8.44 8.56 4.71
CA ALA A 73 8.77 7.33 5.44
C ALA A 73 7.63 6.28 5.36
N ILE A 74 6.46 6.65 4.84
CA ILE A 74 5.31 5.73 4.70
C ILE A 74 5.17 5.35 3.22
N LEU A 75 5.54 4.12 2.89
CA LEU A 75 5.32 3.56 1.56
C LEU A 75 3.82 3.46 1.27
N ARG A 76 3.40 3.89 0.08
CA ARG A 76 2.01 3.84 -0.35
C ARG A 76 1.80 2.70 -1.33
N SER A 77 0.92 1.78 -0.97
CA SER A 77 0.56 0.61 -1.76
C SER A 77 -0.92 0.60 -2.14
N ALA A 78 -1.22 0.07 -3.32
CA ALA A 78 -2.58 -0.16 -3.80
C ALA A 78 -2.61 -1.39 -4.72
N SER A 79 -3.77 -2.04 -4.82
CA SER A 79 -3.96 -3.11 -5.80
C SER A 79 -4.23 -2.56 -7.20
N LEU A 80 -3.75 -3.29 -8.21
CA LEU A 80 -3.96 -3.02 -9.63
C LEU A 80 -4.56 -4.27 -10.29
N SER A 81 -5.83 -4.15 -10.70
CA SER A 81 -6.53 -5.23 -11.38
C SER A 81 -6.04 -5.39 -12.82
N LEU A 82 -5.57 -6.58 -13.17
CA LEU A 82 -5.07 -6.88 -14.53
C LEU A 82 -6.18 -7.32 -15.50
N SER A 83 -7.35 -7.70 -15.00
CA SER A 83 -8.51 -8.15 -15.78
C SER A 83 -9.35 -7.01 -16.37
N ARG A 84 -8.82 -5.78 -16.38
CA ARG A 84 -9.46 -4.60 -16.99
C ARG A 84 -8.85 -4.31 -18.37
N PRO A 85 -9.57 -3.69 -19.31
CA PRO A 85 -8.99 -3.20 -20.57
C PRO A 85 -7.66 -2.45 -20.34
N TRP A 86 -6.68 -2.63 -21.22
CA TRP A 86 -5.31 -2.17 -20.94
C TRP A 86 -5.18 -0.64 -20.83
N ASP A 87 -6.05 0.11 -21.48
CA ASP A 87 -6.17 1.55 -21.32
C ASP A 87 -6.61 1.93 -19.89
N GLN A 88 -7.53 1.15 -19.29
CA GLN A 88 -7.96 1.34 -17.91
C GLN A 88 -6.85 0.98 -16.91
N VAL A 89 -6.11 -0.12 -17.15
CA VAL A 89 -4.97 -0.51 -16.30
C VAL A 89 -3.92 0.60 -16.29
N ARG A 90 -3.56 1.14 -17.46
CA ARG A 90 -2.62 2.26 -17.59
C ARG A 90 -3.12 3.51 -16.88
N ARG A 91 -4.37 3.92 -17.11
CA ARG A 91 -4.97 5.09 -16.45
C ARG A 91 -4.95 4.96 -14.94
N ARG A 92 -5.33 3.80 -14.40
CA ARG A 92 -5.32 3.54 -12.96
C ARG A 92 -3.90 3.59 -12.39
N ALA A 93 -2.93 2.96 -13.05
CA ALA A 93 -1.54 3.00 -12.59
C ALA A 93 -0.97 4.43 -12.59
N ALA A 94 -1.25 5.21 -13.64
CA ALA A 94 -0.84 6.61 -13.73
C ALA A 94 -1.50 7.49 -12.65
N ALA A 95 -2.81 7.32 -12.41
CA ALA A 95 -3.52 8.05 -11.35
C ALA A 95 -2.96 7.73 -9.95
N LEU A 96 -2.67 6.45 -9.68
CA LEU A 96 -2.04 6.03 -8.43
C LEU A 96 -0.63 6.62 -8.27
N ARG A 97 0.20 6.58 -9.31
CA ARG A 97 1.52 7.21 -9.31
C ARG A 97 1.44 8.71 -9.03
N ALA A 98 0.53 9.42 -9.70
CA ALA A 98 0.30 10.85 -9.47
C ALA A 98 -0.17 11.15 -8.04
N ALA A 99 -0.88 10.21 -7.41
CA ALA A 99 -1.28 10.29 -6.00
C ALA A 99 -0.18 9.85 -5.00
N GLY A 100 1.03 9.54 -5.48
CA GLY A 100 2.18 9.17 -4.64
C GLY A 100 2.29 7.68 -4.30
N PHE A 101 1.54 6.80 -4.98
CA PHE A 101 1.65 5.36 -4.76
C PHE A 101 2.84 4.78 -5.53
N GLY A 102 3.81 4.25 -4.79
CA GLY A 102 5.03 3.67 -5.32
C GLY A 102 5.03 2.14 -5.39
N TYR A 103 4.06 1.46 -4.75
CA TYR A 103 4.01 0.00 -4.70
C TYR A 103 2.67 -0.56 -5.16
N LEU A 104 2.59 -1.00 -6.41
CA LEU A 104 1.37 -1.56 -6.98
C LEU A 104 1.38 -3.09 -6.87
N ILE A 105 0.36 -3.65 -6.22
CA ILE A 105 0.15 -5.10 -6.14
C ILE A 105 -0.67 -5.51 -7.37
N ALA A 106 -0.03 -6.18 -8.32
CA ALA A 106 -0.71 -6.76 -9.46
C ALA A 106 -1.61 -7.93 -8.99
N GLU A 107 -2.92 -7.78 -9.14
CA GLU A 107 -3.87 -8.83 -8.78
C GLU A 107 -3.80 -9.98 -9.79
N TRP A 108 -3.98 -11.20 -9.31
CA TRP A 108 -4.04 -12.36 -10.19
C TRP A 108 -5.24 -12.25 -11.15
N PRO A 109 -5.03 -12.26 -12.48
CA PRO A 109 -6.12 -12.10 -13.43
C PRO A 109 -7.02 -13.34 -13.50
N SER A 110 -8.33 -13.14 -13.62
CA SER A 110 -9.29 -14.24 -13.80
C SER A 110 -9.09 -15.00 -15.11
N GLU A 111 -8.50 -14.36 -16.12
CA GLU A 111 -8.13 -14.95 -17.40
C GLU A 111 -6.86 -15.84 -17.32
N GLY A 112 -6.23 -15.92 -16.14
CA GLY A 112 -5.11 -16.79 -15.86
C GLY A 112 -3.76 -16.32 -16.40
N LYS A 113 -2.79 -17.24 -16.45
CA LYS A 113 -1.37 -16.94 -16.71
C LYS A 113 -1.14 -16.17 -18.02
N GLY A 114 -1.90 -16.45 -19.08
CA GLY A 114 -1.73 -15.76 -20.37
C GLY A 114 -1.97 -14.25 -20.27
N ARG A 115 -2.90 -13.82 -19.42
CA ARG A 115 -3.16 -12.40 -19.15
C ARG A 115 -2.03 -11.75 -18.36
N LEU A 116 -1.46 -12.47 -17.40
CA LEU A 116 -0.29 -12.01 -16.66
C LEU A 116 0.92 -11.85 -17.59
N SER A 117 1.20 -12.83 -18.46
CA SER A 117 2.26 -12.74 -19.47
C SER A 117 2.07 -11.53 -20.38
N ALA A 118 0.86 -11.31 -20.88
CA ALA A 118 0.55 -10.15 -21.72
C ALA A 118 0.73 -8.81 -20.98
N PHE A 119 0.42 -8.74 -19.68
CA PHE A 119 0.69 -7.55 -18.87
C PHE A 119 2.20 -7.27 -18.76
N VAL A 120 2.98 -8.31 -18.45
CA VAL A 120 4.46 -8.20 -18.32
C VAL A 120 5.09 -7.74 -19.63
N GLU A 121 4.64 -8.24 -20.77
CA GLU A 121 5.19 -7.86 -22.09
C GLU A 121 4.71 -6.48 -22.57
N LYS A 122 3.42 -6.17 -22.38
CA LYS A 122 2.78 -5.04 -23.07
C LYS A 122 2.52 -3.81 -22.22
N VAL A 123 2.59 -3.91 -20.89
CA VAL A 123 2.18 -2.83 -19.99
C VAL A 123 3.24 -2.53 -18.94
N LEU A 124 3.80 -3.55 -18.30
CA LEU A 124 4.80 -3.38 -17.24
C LEU A 124 6.01 -2.51 -17.64
N PRO A 125 6.58 -2.59 -18.86
CA PRO A 125 7.72 -1.75 -19.25
C PRO A 125 7.41 -0.26 -19.22
N GLU A 126 6.16 0.13 -19.47
CA GLU A 126 5.71 1.52 -19.42
C GLU A 126 5.52 2.02 -17.98
N LEU A 127 5.29 1.11 -17.03
CA LEU A 127 5.04 1.43 -15.62
C LEU A 127 6.32 1.40 -14.77
N ALA A 128 7.38 0.77 -15.26
CA ALA A 128 8.65 0.60 -14.54
C ALA A 128 9.63 1.79 -14.73
N GLY A 129 9.31 2.74 -15.61
CA GLY A 129 10.00 4.04 -15.73
C GLY A 129 9.57 5.04 -14.67
#